data_AF-A0A7S1AUG0-F1
#
_entry.id   AF-A0A7S1AUG0-F1
#
_cell.length_a   1.000
_cell.length_b   1.000
_cell.length_c   1.000
_cell.angle_alpha   90.00
_cell.angle_beta   90.00
_cell.angle_gamma   90.00
#
_symmetry.space_group_name_H-M   'P 1'
#
loop_
_entity.id
_entity.type
_entity.pdbx_description
1 polymer ?
#
loop_
_entity_poly.entity_id
_entity_poly.type
_entity_poly.pdbx_seq_one_letter_code
_entity_poly.pdbx_strand_id
1 'polypeptide(L)'
;ESLARSGHTFARGHQGILTTCPTNVGTGLRVGVTVRLPSTGRAPSFRAHCTALQLQVRCIDVDVYELTNCERYGSAVEQMNCVIFGCRELVDVETRAQVKHIPVP
;
A
#
# COMPACT_ATOMS: atom_id res chain seq x y z
N GLU A 1 -17.70 4.14 25.14
CA GLU A 1 -16.96 3.24 26.05
C GLU A 1 -16.06 2.32 25.24
N SER A 2 -14.96 1.80 25.81
CA SER A 2 -14.10 0.85 25.09
C SER A 2 -14.61 -0.59 25.29
N LEU A 3 -14.32 -1.49 24.34
CA LEU A 3 -14.58 -2.93 24.46
C LEU A 3 -14.08 -3.53 25.78
N ALA A 4 -12.91 -3.09 26.25
CA ALA A 4 -12.34 -3.55 27.51
C ALA A 4 -13.21 -3.17 28.72
N ARG A 5 -13.83 -1.98 28.70
CA ARG A 5 -14.72 -1.52 29.78
C ARG A 5 -16.02 -2.32 29.84
N SER A 6 -16.44 -2.93 28.73
CA SER A 6 -17.59 -3.84 28.67
C SER A 6 -17.21 -5.32 28.84
N GLY A 7 -15.96 -5.63 29.23
CA GLY A 7 -15.52 -7.00 29.48
C GLY A 7 -15.22 -7.83 28.22
N HIS A 8 -15.04 -7.18 27.07
CA HIS A 8 -14.77 -7.83 25.79
C HIS A 8 -13.35 -7.56 25.28
N THR A 9 -12.79 -8.50 24.52
CA THR A 9 -11.46 -8.41 23.89
C THR A 9 -11.52 -8.85 22.43
N PHE A 10 -10.46 -8.55 21.66
CA PHE A 10 -10.33 -9.01 20.27
C PHE A 10 -9.82 -10.46 20.21
N ALA A 11 -10.32 -11.23 19.24
CA ALA A 11 -9.82 -12.56 18.97
C ALA A 11 -8.35 -12.52 18.48
N ARG A 12 -7.47 -13.25 19.15
CA ARG A 12 -6.03 -13.27 18.89
C ARG A 12 -5.47 -14.68 19.04
N GLY A 13 -4.63 -15.10 18.09
CA GLY A 13 -3.86 -16.35 18.15
C GLY A 13 -2.36 -16.08 18.11
N HIS A 14 -1.56 -17.14 18.01
CA HIS A 14 -0.09 -17.06 17.89
C HIS A 14 0.35 -16.27 16.63
N GLN A 15 -0.49 -16.26 15.60
CA GLN A 15 -0.28 -15.53 14.35
C GLN A 15 -0.70 -14.06 14.42
N GLY A 16 -1.26 -13.57 15.53
CA GLY A 16 -1.77 -12.21 15.66
C GLY A 16 -3.29 -12.13 15.76
N ILE A 17 -3.87 -11.01 15.31
CA ILE A 17 -5.32 -10.77 15.26
C ILE A 17 -5.97 -11.75 14.28
N LEU A 18 -7.03 -12.40 14.73
CA LEU A 18 -7.80 -13.34 13.92
C LEU A 18 -8.93 -12.58 13.21
N THR A 19 -9.15 -12.93 11.94
CA THR A 19 -10.27 -12.40 11.15
C THR A 19 -10.97 -13.57 10.44
N THR A 20 -12.11 -13.29 9.80
CA THR A 20 -12.86 -14.32 9.05
C THR A 20 -12.12 -14.82 7.81
N CYS A 21 -11.24 -13.99 7.22
CA CYS A 21 -10.49 -14.34 6.03
C CYS A 21 -9.04 -14.66 6.40
N PRO A 22 -8.51 -15.85 6.05
CA PRO A 22 -7.12 -16.21 6.36
C PRO A 22 -6.09 -15.20 5.85
N THR A 23 -6.36 -14.51 4.75
CA THR A 23 -5.45 -13.51 4.15
C THR A 23 -5.38 -12.19 4.91
N ASN A 24 -6.19 -12.00 5.96
CA ASN A 24 -6.17 -10.81 6.81
C ASN A 24 -5.72 -11.12 8.25
N VAL A 25 -5.26 -12.34 8.53
CA VAL A 25 -4.65 -12.70 9.82
C VAL A 25 -3.31 -11.99 9.99
N GLY A 26 -2.94 -11.64 11.22
CA GLY A 26 -1.70 -10.94 11.54
C GLY A 26 -1.94 -9.63 12.27
N THR A 27 -1.59 -8.51 11.64
CA THR A 27 -1.95 -7.17 12.12
C THR A 27 -3.42 -6.83 11.81
N GLY A 28 -4.02 -7.49 10.82
CA GLY A 28 -5.31 -7.08 10.23
C GLY A 28 -5.25 -5.73 9.51
N LEU A 29 -4.06 -5.13 9.35
CA LEU A 29 -3.89 -3.79 8.83
C LEU A 29 -3.78 -3.80 7.31
N ARG A 30 -4.61 -2.98 6.67
CA ARG A 30 -4.52 -2.61 5.26
C ARG A 30 -4.39 -1.10 5.15
N VAL A 31 -3.18 -0.65 4.85
CA VAL A 31 -2.88 0.75 4.58
C VAL A 31 -2.95 0.96 3.08
N GLY A 32 -3.63 2.02 2.65
CA GLY A 32 -3.79 2.35 1.25
C GLY A 32 -3.58 3.83 0.98
N VAL A 33 -2.97 4.14 -0.16
CA VAL A 33 -2.84 5.50 -0.69
C VAL A 33 -3.37 5.51 -2.10
N THR A 34 -4.20 6.52 -2.41
CA THR A 34 -4.61 6.82 -3.77
C THR A 34 -3.66 7.86 -4.35
N VAL A 35 -3.04 7.54 -5.49
CA VAL A 35 -2.03 8.38 -6.15
C VAL A 35 -2.33 8.51 -7.65
N ARG A 36 -2.01 9.68 -8.22
CA ARG A 36 -2.11 9.94 -9.66
C ARG A 36 -0.72 9.81 -10.30
N LEU A 37 -0.56 8.92 -11.27
CA LEU A 37 0.72 8.58 -11.92
C LEU A 37 0.54 8.50 -13.46
N PRO A 38 0.38 9.64 -14.16
CA PRO A 38 0.06 9.67 -15.60
C PRO A 38 1.17 9.15 -16.51
N SER A 39 2.42 9.15 -16.05
CA SER A 39 3.56 8.67 -16.85
C SER A 39 3.95 7.26 -16.43
N THR A 40 4.32 7.10 -15.16
CA THR A 40 4.87 5.86 -14.59
C THR A 40 3.80 4.77 -14.53
N GLY A 41 2.56 5.13 -14.21
CA GLY A 41 1.45 4.17 -14.11
C GLY A 41 1.10 3.48 -15.44
N ARG A 42 1.44 4.12 -16.57
CA ARG A 42 1.22 3.58 -17.93
C ARG A 42 2.36 2.68 -18.41
N ALA A 43 3.49 2.67 -17.71
CA ALA A 43 4.63 1.85 -18.09
C ALA A 43 4.29 0.36 -18.01
N PRO A 44 4.68 -0.49 -19.00
CA PRO A 44 4.43 -1.93 -18.94
C PRO A 44 5.02 -2.61 -17.69
N SER A 45 6.10 -2.04 -17.16
CA SER A 45 6.80 -2.52 -15.96
C SER A 45 6.17 -2.08 -14.64
N PHE A 46 5.17 -1.18 -14.65
CA PHE A 46 4.64 -0.54 -13.44
C PHE A 46 4.16 -1.54 -12.38
N ARG A 47 3.40 -2.56 -12.79
CA ARG A 47 2.89 -3.59 -11.87
C ARG A 47 4.01 -4.42 -11.26
N ALA A 48 4.99 -4.82 -12.07
CA ALA A 48 6.16 -5.56 -11.61
C ALA A 48 7.00 -4.71 -10.63
N HIS A 49 7.11 -3.41 -10.88
CA HIS A 49 7.77 -2.48 -9.98
C HIS A 49 7.04 -2.40 -8.63
N CYS A 50 5.73 -2.21 -8.62
CA CYS A 50 4.94 -2.23 -7.38
C CYS A 50 5.10 -3.54 -6.61
N THR A 51 5.11 -4.68 -7.29
CA THR A 51 5.34 -5.99 -6.66
C THR A 51 6.73 -6.09 -6.03
N ALA A 52 7.78 -5.58 -6.68
CA ALA A 52 9.13 -5.53 -6.10
C ALA A 52 9.17 -4.68 -4.81
N LEU A 53 8.35 -3.63 -4.73
CA LEU A 53 8.18 -2.78 -3.54
C LEU A 53 7.24 -3.39 -2.48
N GLN A 54 6.79 -4.63 -2.65
CA GLN A 54 5.82 -5.29 -1.76
C GLN A 54 4.47 -4.55 -1.66
N LEU A 55 4.08 -3.88 -2.75
CA LEU A 55 2.80 -3.19 -2.89
C LEU A 55 1.84 -3.96 -3.79
N GLN A 56 0.59 -4.04 -3.36
CA GLN A 56 -0.54 -4.40 -4.20
C GLN A 56 -1.08 -3.14 -4.86
N VAL A 57 -1.27 -3.19 -6.18
CA VAL A 57 -1.74 -2.05 -6.98
C VAL A 57 -3.05 -2.34 -7.70
N ARG A 58 -4.00 -1.41 -7.61
CA ARG A 58 -5.27 -1.43 -8.33
C ARG A 58 -5.46 -0.11 -9.08
N CYS A 59 -5.81 -0.18 -10.35
CA CYS A 59 -6.25 1.00 -11.11
C CYS A 59 -7.70 1.27 -10.74
N ILE A 60 -8.01 2.50 -10.30
CA ILE A 60 -9.37 2.90 -9.90
C ILE A 60 -9.98 3.94 -10.84
N ASP A 61 -9.15 4.70 -11.54
CA ASP A 61 -9.54 5.68 -12.57
C ASP A 61 -8.35 5.93 -13.53
N VAL A 62 -8.56 6.70 -14.60
CA VAL A 62 -7.53 7.06 -15.58
C VAL A 62 -6.34 7.71 -14.86
N ASP A 63 -5.20 7.02 -14.92
CA ASP A 63 -3.94 7.39 -14.28
C ASP A 63 -4.00 7.47 -12.74
N VAL A 64 -5.05 6.95 -12.11
CA VAL A 64 -5.22 6.94 -10.65
C VAL A 64 -5.16 5.51 -10.14
N TYR A 65 -4.25 5.29 -9.19
CA TYR A 65 -3.93 3.98 -8.65
C TYR A 65 -4.07 3.98 -7.14
N GLU A 66 -4.61 2.89 -6.61
CA GLU A 66 -4.60 2.58 -5.18
C GLU A 66 -3.44 1.62 -4.91
N LEU A 67 -2.54 2.04 -4.02
CA LEU A 67 -1.36 1.29 -3.56
C LEU A 67 -1.60 0.83 -2.13
N THR A 68 -1.46 -0.47 -1.85
CA THR A 68 -1.67 -1.02 -0.51
C THR A 68 -0.57 -2.01 -0.11
N ASN A 69 -0.29 -2.17 1.19
CA ASN A 69 0.65 -3.18 1.65
C ASN A 69 0.16 -4.61 1.33
N CYS A 70 1.08 -5.45 0.83
CA CYS A 70 0.86 -6.89 0.65
C CYS A 70 0.93 -7.65 1.97
N GLU A 71 1.96 -7.40 2.77
CA GLU A 71 2.26 -8.14 3.99
C GLU A 71 1.25 -7.85 5.11
N ARG A 72 0.87 -8.89 5.84
CA ARG A 72 -0.11 -8.87 6.94
C ARG A 72 0.50 -9.33 8.27
N TYR A 73 1.66 -9.96 8.24
CA TYR A 73 2.45 -10.33 9.41
C TYR A 73 3.51 -9.27 9.73
N GLY A 74 4.13 -9.37 10.91
CA GLY A 74 5.06 -8.36 11.43
C GLY A 74 4.35 -7.23 12.18
N SER A 75 5.02 -6.09 12.32
CA SER A 75 4.47 -4.93 13.02
C SER A 75 3.66 -4.03 12.09
N ALA A 76 2.67 -3.33 12.67
CA ALA A 76 1.92 -2.29 11.96
C ALA A 76 2.85 -1.18 11.41
N VAL A 77 3.95 -0.90 12.11
CA VAL A 77 4.95 0.11 11.73
C VAL A 77 5.69 -0.31 10.48
N GLU A 78 6.16 -1.56 10.39
CA GLU A 78 6.84 -2.09 9.20
C GLU A 78 5.91 -2.06 7.98
N GLN A 79 4.65 -2.45 8.15
CA GLN A 79 3.65 -2.43 7.08
C GLN A 79 3.34 -1.00 6.60
N MET A 80 3.23 -0.04 7.52
CA MET A 80 3.08 1.37 7.16
C MET A 80 4.30 1.90 6.42
N ASN A 81 5.51 1.61 6.93
CA ASN A 81 6.77 2.04 6.31
C ASN A 81 6.93 1.47 4.90
N CYS A 82 6.51 0.23 4.65
CA CYS A 82 6.48 -0.35 3.30
C CYS A 82 5.68 0.52 2.32
N VAL A 83 4.48 0.96 2.72
CA VAL A 83 3.65 1.85 1.88
C VAL A 83 4.29 3.22 1.73
N ILE A 84 4.82 3.80 2.80
CA ILE A 84 5.48 5.12 2.76
C ILE A 84 6.66 5.11 1.79
N PHE A 85 7.56 4.12 1.90
CA PHE A 85 8.75 4.05 1.05
C PHE A 85 8.38 3.73 -0.40
N GLY A 86 7.45 2.80 -0.63
CA GLY A 86 7.00 2.49 -1.98
C GLY A 86 6.29 3.67 -2.66
N CYS A 87 5.44 4.41 -1.93
CA CYS A 87 4.80 5.61 -2.48
C CYS A 87 5.82 6.71 -2.80
N ARG A 88 6.79 6.95 -1.92
CA ARG A 88 7.86 7.93 -2.14
C ARG A 88 8.65 7.61 -3.41
N GLU A 89 9.06 6.36 -3.57
CA GLU A 89 9.85 5.91 -4.71
C GLU A 89 9.07 6.08 -6.03
N LEU A 90 7.79 5.71 -6.06
CA LEU A 90 6.92 5.91 -7.24
C LEU A 90 6.69 7.39 -7.57
N VAL A 91 6.53 8.25 -6.58
CA VAL A 91 6.41 9.71 -6.79
C VAL A 91 7.72 10.30 -7.32
N ASP A 92 8.88 9.84 -6.84
CA ASP A 92 10.19 10.27 -7.33
C ASP A 92 10.40 9.85 -8.80
N VAL A 93 10.00 8.62 -9.16
CA VAL A 93 10.03 8.15 -10.55
C VAL A 93 9.10 8.96 -11.45
N GLU A 94 7.87 9.23 -11.01
CA GLU A 94 6.91 10.04 -11.75
C GLU A 94 7.43 11.45 -12.00
N THR A 95 7.99 12.08 -10.97
CA THR A 95 8.57 13.43 -11.08
C THR A 95 9.69 13.45 -12.12
N ARG A 96 10.57 12.46 -12.12
CA ARG A 96 11.65 12.34 -13.12
C ARG A 96 11.12 12.08 -14.54
N ALA A 97 10.04 11.31 -14.68
CA ALA A 97 9.42 11.06 -15.97
C ALA A 97 8.77 12.32 -16.54
N GLN A 98 8.14 13.14 -15.69
CA GLN A 98 7.50 14.39 -16.09
C GLN A 98 8.52 15.48 -16.48
N VAL A 99 9.66 15.59 -15.79
CA VAL A 99 10.72 16.55 -16.15
C VAL A 99 11.26 16.31 -17.56
N LYS A 100 11.33 15.05 -18.02
CA LYS A 100 11.75 14.72 -19.40
C LYS A 100 10.73 15.16 -20.47
N HIS A 101 9.50 15.45 -20.07
CA HIS A 101 8.40 15.82 -20.95
C HIS A 101 8.08 17.32 -20.96
N ILE A 102 8.82 18.15 -20.22
CA ILE A 102 8.69 19.60 -20.31
C ILE A 102 9.27 20.04 -21.66
N PRO A 103 8.47 20.65 -22.57
CA PRO A 103 9.03 21.32 -23.73
C PRO A 103 9.86 22.49 -23.20
N VAL A 104 11.17 22.47 -23.43
CA VAL A 104 11.99 23.67 -23.28
C VAL A 104 11.46 24.70 -24.27
N PRO A 105 11.17 25.94 -23.83
CA PRO A 105 10.69 26.99 -24.74
C PRO A 105 11.69 27.30 -25.86
#